data_AF-A0A259PHY2-F1
#
_entry.id   AF-A0A259PHY2-F1
#
_cell.length_a   1.000
_cell.length_b   1.000
_cell.length_c   1.000
_cell.angle_alpha   90.00
_cell.angle_beta   90.00
_cell.angle_gamma   90.00
#
_symmetry.space_group_name_H-M   'P 1'
#
loop_
_entity.id
_entity.type
_entity.pdbx_description
1 polymer ?
#
loop_
_entity_poly.entity_id
_entity_poly.type
_entity_poly.pdbx_seq_one_letter_code
_entity_poly.pdbx_strand_id
1 'polypeptide(L)'
;MSKTTSTARVTELARATLKRLAELHLGPTPDNYARIFNELAQGAGPPPPAGGILPAAETSRAATGPDVGPAPVQAVAWGPLLLHLLGEWERSQAGLTQLQKRQSIEALGPASMPAIEAGELQRRLVRLLTQWAALPSRQAAGALA
;
A
#
# COMPACT_ATOMS: atom_id res chain seq x y z
N MET A 1 26.18 -8.46 4.26
CA MET A 1 25.03 -9.34 4.53
C MET A 1 23.94 -8.60 5.30
N SER A 2 23.14 -7.72 4.67
CA SER A 2 22.25 -6.80 5.43
C SER A 2 20.77 -6.77 4.99
N LYS A 3 20.36 -7.60 4.02
CA LYS A 3 18.98 -7.60 3.49
C LYS A 3 17.98 -8.34 4.40
N THR A 4 18.43 -9.37 5.13
CA THR A 4 17.57 -10.19 6.01
C THR A 4 17.04 -9.42 7.22
N THR A 5 17.83 -8.50 7.77
CA THR A 5 17.43 -7.74 8.97
C THR A 5 16.29 -6.75 8.69
N SER A 6 16.20 -6.21 7.46
CA SER A 6 15.14 -5.26 7.10
C SER A 6 13.78 -5.95 6.92
N THR A 7 13.73 -7.06 6.19
CA THR A 7 12.50 -7.88 6.08
C THR A 7 12.06 -8.40 7.45
N ALA A 8 13.01 -8.88 8.26
CA ALA A 8 12.73 -9.32 9.63
C ALA A 8 12.14 -8.20 10.50
N ARG A 9 12.67 -6.96 10.38
CA ARG A 9 12.12 -5.79 11.09
C ARG A 9 10.69 -5.47 10.66
N VAL A 10 10.38 -5.55 9.35
CA VAL A 10 9.03 -5.32 8.83
C VAL A 10 8.06 -6.39 9.33
N THR A 11 8.47 -7.66 9.35
CA THR A 11 7.61 -8.74 9.84
C THR A 11 7.36 -8.65 11.34
N GLU A 12 8.35 -8.22 12.13
CA GLU A 12 8.18 -8.02 13.57
C GLU A 12 7.25 -6.84 13.88
N LEU A 13 7.36 -5.72 13.14
CA LEU A 13 6.43 -4.59 13.24
C LEU A 13 5.00 -4.99 12.89
N ALA A 14 4.81 -5.78 11.83
CA ALA A 14 3.50 -6.29 11.44
C ALA A 14 2.86 -7.16 12.55
N ARG A 15 3.63 -8.07 13.16
CA ARG A 15 3.15 -8.90 14.27
C ARG A 15 2.79 -8.06 15.50
N ALA A 16 3.61 -7.06 15.84
CA ALA A 16 3.34 -6.14 16.94
C ALA A 16 2.06 -5.31 16.68
N THR A 17 1.81 -4.91 15.43
CA THR A 17 0.60 -4.19 15.01
C THR A 17 -0.65 -5.03 15.26
N LEU A 18 -0.65 -6.30 14.81
CA LEU A 18 -1.78 -7.21 15.01
C LEU A 18 -2.06 -7.47 16.50
N LYS A 19 -1.00 -7.61 17.31
CA LYS A 19 -1.12 -7.78 18.76
C LYS A 19 -1.77 -6.55 19.42
N ARG A 20 -1.32 -5.35 19.05
CA ARG A 20 -1.87 -4.08 19.55
C ARG A 20 -3.33 -3.88 19.14
N LEU A 21 -3.72 -4.27 17.92
CA LEU A 21 -5.12 -4.26 17.47
C LEU A 21 -6.00 -5.21 18.29
N ALA A 22 -5.49 -6.40 18.61
CA ALA A 22 -6.19 -7.37 19.45
C ALA A 22 -6.36 -6.87 20.90
N GLU A 23 -5.32 -6.26 21.48
CA GLU A 23 -5.36 -5.66 22.82
C GLU A 23 -6.37 -4.50 22.90
N LEU A 24 -6.48 -3.71 21.82
CA LEU A 24 -7.42 -2.59 21.72
C LEU A 24 -8.83 -3.01 21.26
N HIS A 25 -9.07 -4.30 21.00
CA HIS A 25 -10.32 -4.81 20.39
C HIS A 25 -10.78 -4.02 19.14
N LEU A 26 -9.83 -3.51 18.36
CA LEU A 26 -10.09 -2.83 17.11
C LEU A 26 -10.22 -3.88 16.00
N GLY A 27 -11.26 -3.77 15.16
CA GLY A 27 -11.36 -4.61 13.96
C GLY A 27 -10.11 -4.42 13.09
N PRO A 28 -9.57 -5.50 12.48
CA PRO A 28 -8.41 -5.44 11.57
C PRO A 28 -8.81 -4.83 10.22
N THR A 29 -9.39 -3.62 10.27
CA THR A 29 -9.68 -2.79 9.12
C THR A 29 -8.37 -2.19 8.59
N PRO A 30 -8.25 -1.94 7.29
CA PRO A 30 -7.05 -1.38 6.69
C PRO A 30 -6.62 -0.04 7.31
N ASP A 31 -7.58 0.80 7.74
CA ASP A 31 -7.31 2.10 8.36
C ASP A 31 -6.64 1.96 9.74
N ASN A 32 -7.26 1.16 10.63
CA ASN A 32 -6.70 0.86 11.95
C ASN A 32 -5.32 0.20 11.86
N TYR A 33 -5.11 -0.72 10.92
CA TYR A 33 -3.81 -1.36 10.72
C TYR A 33 -2.75 -0.34 10.30
N ALA A 34 -3.04 0.51 9.30
CA ALA A 34 -2.11 1.53 8.81
C ALA A 34 -1.73 2.53 9.92
N ARG A 35 -2.70 2.95 10.73
CA ARG A 35 -2.46 3.85 11.86
C ARG A 35 -1.47 3.27 12.87
N ILE A 36 -1.75 2.06 13.38
CA ILE A 36 -0.93 1.42 14.41
C ILE A 36 0.43 0.98 13.87
N PHE A 37 0.50 0.52 12.61
CA PHE A 37 1.77 0.14 11.98
C PHE A 37 2.71 1.35 11.85
N ASN A 38 2.20 2.50 11.40
CA ASN A 38 2.99 3.72 11.31
C ASN A 38 3.41 4.24 12.68
N GLU A 39 2.55 4.15 13.70
CA GLU A 39 2.87 4.48 15.09
C GLU A 39 4.04 3.64 15.61
N LEU A 40 4.01 2.31 15.41
CA LEU A 40 5.07 1.39 15.84
C LEU A 40 6.36 1.55 15.03
N ALA A 41 6.25 1.87 13.73
CA ALA A 41 7.41 2.15 12.88
C ALA A 41 8.13 3.44 13.30
N GLN A 42 7.37 4.46 13.75
CA GLN A 42 7.89 5.73 14.24
C GLN A 42 8.43 5.65 15.68
N GLY A 43 7.85 4.77 16.51
CA GLY A 43 8.26 4.53 17.91
C GLY A 43 9.56 3.71 18.08
N ALA A 44 10.21 3.29 17.00
CA ALA A 44 11.49 2.58 17.02
C ALA A 44 12.71 3.50 16.81
N GLY A 45 12.59 4.77 17.19
CA GLY A 45 13.70 5.67 17.55
C GLY A 45 14.00 5.60 19.05
N PRO A 46 15.19 6.03 19.52
CA PRO A 46 15.60 5.88 20.90
C PRO A 46 14.55 6.45 21.86
N PRO A 47 14.32 5.81 23.02
CA PRO A 47 13.24 6.16 23.92
C PRO A 47 13.38 7.64 24.33
N PRO A 48 12.33 8.47 24.19
CA PRO A 48 12.26 9.65 25.04
C PRO A 48 12.23 9.16 26.49
N PRO A 49 13.03 9.75 27.40
CA PRO A 49 13.05 9.34 28.78
C PRO A 49 11.65 9.46 29.38
N ALA A 50 11.10 8.31 29.77
CA ALA A 50 9.86 8.25 30.52
C ALA A 50 10.05 8.90 31.88
N GLY A 51 9.23 9.90 32.19
CA GLY A 51 9.12 10.45 33.53
C GLY A 51 8.25 11.70 33.57
N GLY A 52 6.93 11.54 33.74
CA GLY A 52 6.07 12.67 34.08
C GLY A 52 4.58 12.55 33.76
N ILE A 53 3.88 11.58 34.37
CA ILE A 53 2.58 11.73 35.06
C ILE A 53 1.42 12.40 34.26
N LEU A 54 0.38 11.60 33.95
CA LEU A 54 -0.94 12.04 33.42
C LEU A 54 -1.73 12.87 34.46
N PRO A 55 -2.82 13.58 34.08
CA PRO A 55 -4.11 12.90 34.11
C PRO A 55 -5.11 13.27 32.99
N ALA A 56 -6.18 12.47 33.00
CA ALA A 56 -7.36 12.41 32.15
C ALA A 56 -8.18 13.72 32.00
N ALA A 57 -9.19 13.62 31.11
CA ALA A 57 -10.29 14.55 30.80
C ALA A 57 -9.93 15.54 29.66
N GLU A 58 -10.73 15.76 28.60
CA GLU A 58 -12.18 15.65 28.49
C GLU A 58 -12.63 15.74 27.01
N THR A 59 -13.73 15.06 26.70
CA THR A 59 -14.84 15.56 25.89
C THR A 59 -14.64 15.88 24.41
N SER A 60 -15.20 14.99 23.59
CA SER A 60 -15.88 15.32 22.34
C SER A 60 -16.61 16.66 22.41
N ARG A 61 -16.28 17.62 21.54
CA ARG A 61 -17.26 18.60 21.06
C ARG A 61 -16.89 19.12 19.68
N ALA A 62 -17.86 18.99 18.78
CA ALA A 62 -17.89 19.59 17.48
C ALA A 62 -17.70 21.11 17.55
N ALA A 63 -16.90 21.66 16.62
CA ALA A 63 -17.04 23.04 16.16
C ALA A 63 -16.40 23.18 14.78
N THR A 64 -17.24 23.56 13.83
CA THR A 64 -16.96 23.96 12.45
C THR A 64 -15.88 25.03 12.35
N GLY A 65 -14.93 24.80 11.44
CA GLY A 65 -14.03 25.77 10.85
C GLY A 65 -13.28 25.09 9.71
N PRO A 66 -13.10 25.70 8.53
CA PRO A 66 -12.31 25.11 7.45
C PRO A 66 -10.83 25.28 7.83
N ASP A 67 -10.39 24.52 8.82
CA ASP A 67 -8.98 24.28 9.08
C ASP A 67 -8.49 23.41 7.92
N VAL A 68 -7.68 24.00 7.05
CA VAL A 68 -6.83 23.24 6.13
C VAL A 68 -5.84 22.48 7.01
N GLY A 69 -6.32 21.34 7.52
CA GLY A 69 -5.51 20.35 8.20
C GLY A 69 -4.34 19.95 7.29
N PRO A 70 -3.20 19.54 7.87
CA PRO A 70 -1.98 19.29 7.11
C PRO A 70 -2.33 18.41 5.92
N ALA A 71 -2.07 18.93 4.72
CA ALA A 71 -2.41 18.32 3.44
C ALA A 71 -2.22 16.80 3.52
N PRO A 72 -3.19 16.00 3.03
CA PRO A 72 -3.15 14.56 3.19
C PRO A 72 -1.78 14.09 2.72
N VAL A 73 -0.98 13.54 3.64
CA VAL A 73 0.17 12.73 3.27
C VAL A 73 -0.38 11.77 2.23
N GLN A 74 0.09 11.91 0.99
CA GLN A 74 -0.55 11.30 -0.17
C GLN A 74 -0.35 9.79 -0.05
N ALA A 75 -1.20 9.16 0.74
CA ALA A 75 -1.17 7.74 1.00
C ALA A 75 -1.35 7.08 -0.36
N VAL A 76 -0.37 6.25 -0.73
CA VAL A 76 -0.41 5.52 -1.98
C VAL A 76 -1.75 4.80 -2.08
N ALA A 77 -2.55 5.16 -3.09
CA ALA A 77 -3.88 4.62 -3.29
C ALA A 77 -3.80 3.19 -3.87
N TRP A 78 -3.30 2.23 -3.09
CA TRP A 78 -3.13 0.83 -3.49
C TRP A 78 -4.46 0.15 -3.80
N GLY A 79 -5.51 0.43 -3.02
CA GLY A 79 -6.83 -0.19 -3.18
C GLY A 79 -7.37 -0.09 -4.62
N PRO A 80 -7.63 1.13 -5.15
CA PRO A 80 -8.11 1.28 -6.52
C PRO A 80 -7.08 0.80 -7.56
N LEU A 81 -5.79 0.91 -7.28
CA LEU A 81 -4.73 0.47 -8.20
C LEU A 81 -4.70 -1.06 -8.36
N LEU A 82 -4.89 -1.81 -7.28
CA LEU A 82 -4.95 -3.28 -7.30
C LEU A 82 -6.22 -3.78 -8.01
N LEU A 83 -7.36 -3.11 -7.81
CA LEU A 83 -8.59 -3.44 -8.53
C LEU A 83 -8.45 -3.15 -10.03
N HIS A 84 -7.80 -2.04 -10.40
CA HIS A 84 -7.50 -1.74 -11.79
C HIS A 84 -6.54 -2.75 -12.41
N LEU A 85 -5.50 -3.16 -11.68
CA LEU A 85 -4.60 -4.23 -12.09
C LEU A 85 -5.37 -5.53 -12.35
N LEU A 86 -6.27 -5.94 -11.45
CA LEU A 86 -7.05 -7.15 -11.63
C LEU A 86 -7.96 -7.05 -12.87
N GLY A 87 -8.64 -5.92 -13.07
CA GLY A 87 -9.48 -5.70 -14.25
C GLY A 87 -8.70 -5.78 -15.57
N GLU A 88 -7.56 -5.10 -15.65
CA GLU A 88 -6.70 -5.16 -16.85
C GLU A 88 -5.96 -6.50 -16.99
N TRP A 89 -5.78 -7.25 -15.90
CA TRP A 89 -5.23 -8.60 -15.92
C TRP A 89 -6.20 -9.58 -16.58
N GLU A 90 -7.48 -9.56 -16.18
CA GLU A 90 -8.52 -10.43 -16.73
C GLU A 90 -8.88 -10.06 -18.18
N ARG A 91 -8.72 -8.79 -18.56
CA ARG A 91 -8.95 -8.33 -19.93
C ARG A 91 -7.97 -8.96 -20.93
N SER A 92 -8.49 -9.62 -21.95
CA SER A 92 -7.68 -10.11 -23.06
C SER A 92 -7.34 -8.96 -24.02
N GLN A 93 -6.08 -8.51 -24.02
CA GLN A 93 -5.56 -7.49 -24.93
C GLN A 93 -4.93 -8.13 -26.16
N ALA A 94 -4.97 -7.45 -27.30
CA ALA A 94 -4.30 -7.89 -28.52
C ALA A 94 -2.76 -7.80 -28.34
N GLY A 95 -2.04 -8.82 -28.80
CA GLY A 95 -0.57 -8.83 -28.74
C GLY A 95 0.07 -9.11 -27.38
N LEU A 96 -0.70 -9.07 -26.28
CA LEU A 96 -0.17 -9.30 -24.93
C LEU A 96 -0.65 -10.65 -24.37
N THR A 97 0.29 -11.58 -24.16
CA THR A 97 -0.02 -12.93 -23.62
C THR A 97 -0.03 -12.92 -22.10
N GLN A 98 -0.71 -13.90 -21.47
CA GLN A 98 -0.67 -14.09 -20.01
C GLN A 98 0.77 -14.24 -19.48
N LEU A 99 1.65 -14.91 -20.23
CA LEU A 99 3.07 -15.04 -19.87
C LEU A 99 3.79 -13.69 -19.87
N GLN A 100 3.55 -12.84 -20.88
CA GLN A 100 4.13 -11.50 -20.95
C GLN A 100 3.60 -10.60 -19.83
N LYS A 101 2.31 -10.71 -19.48
CA LYS A 101 1.75 -10.01 -18.31
C LYS A 101 2.49 -10.41 -17.03
N ARG A 102 2.70 -11.71 -16.81
CA ARG A 102 3.45 -12.23 -15.65
C ARG A 102 4.88 -11.69 -15.61
N GLN A 103 5.61 -11.78 -16.72
CA GLN A 103 6.98 -11.27 -16.82
C GLN A 103 7.07 -9.77 -16.51
N SER A 104 6.07 -8.98 -16.94
CA SER A 104 6.00 -7.55 -16.66
C SER A 104 5.85 -7.25 -15.16
N ILE A 105 5.06 -8.06 -14.44
CA ILE A 105 4.90 -7.94 -12.99
C ILE A 105 6.16 -8.45 -12.27
N GLU A 106 6.74 -9.56 -12.72
CA GLU A 106 8.00 -10.09 -12.16
C GLU A 106 9.14 -9.08 -12.30
N ALA A 107 9.17 -8.30 -13.38
CA ALA A 107 10.12 -7.21 -13.58
C ALA A 107 9.97 -6.05 -12.57
N LEU A 108 8.84 -5.93 -11.87
CA LEU A 108 8.64 -4.99 -10.76
C LEU A 108 9.13 -5.56 -9.41
N GLY A 109 9.47 -6.85 -9.37
CA GLY A 109 9.91 -7.55 -8.17
C GLY A 109 11.32 -7.14 -7.69
N PRO A 110 11.67 -7.51 -6.45
CA PRO A 110 12.96 -7.15 -5.84
C PRO A 110 14.18 -7.75 -6.54
N ALA A 111 13.98 -8.76 -7.40
CA ALA A 111 15.02 -9.35 -8.23
C ALA A 111 15.51 -8.38 -9.32
N SER A 112 14.60 -7.61 -9.91
CA SER A 112 14.93 -6.58 -10.92
C SER A 112 15.22 -5.22 -10.29
N MET A 113 14.63 -4.92 -9.12
CA MET A 113 14.75 -3.60 -8.48
C MET A 113 14.97 -3.74 -6.97
N PRO A 114 16.22 -3.86 -6.51
CA PRO A 114 16.51 -3.87 -5.09
C PRO A 114 16.24 -2.49 -4.47
N ALA A 115 15.53 -2.47 -3.33
CA ALA A 115 15.22 -1.26 -2.56
C ALA A 115 14.36 -0.22 -3.32
N ILE A 116 13.37 -0.66 -4.09
CA ILE A 116 12.37 0.25 -4.67
C ILE A 116 11.49 0.87 -3.57
N GLU A 117 11.42 2.19 -3.54
CA GLU A 117 10.50 2.94 -2.68
C GLU A 117 9.05 2.69 -3.09
N ALA A 118 8.13 2.65 -2.12
CA ALA A 118 6.70 2.34 -2.38
C ALA A 118 6.06 3.29 -3.43
N GLY A 119 6.41 4.58 -3.40
CA GLY A 119 5.92 5.55 -4.38
C GLY A 119 6.49 5.35 -5.78
N GLU A 120 7.73 4.88 -5.91
CA GLU A 120 8.32 4.57 -7.23
C GLU A 120 7.71 3.31 -7.83
N LEU A 121 7.47 2.29 -7.01
CA LEU A 121 6.74 1.10 -7.42
C LEU A 121 5.34 1.46 -7.93
N GLN A 122 4.62 2.31 -7.18
CA GLN A 122 3.30 2.80 -7.61
C GLN A 122 3.37 3.51 -8.97
N ARG A 123 4.31 4.45 -9.16
CA ARG A 123 4.46 5.19 -10.43
C ARG A 123 4.70 4.25 -11.61
N ARG A 124 5.52 3.22 -11.43
CA ARG A 124 5.80 2.22 -12.46
C ARG A 124 4.61 1.34 -12.75
N LEU A 125 3.91 0.88 -11.71
CA LEU A 125 2.68 0.09 -11.87
C LEU A 125 1.60 0.90 -12.60
N VAL A 126 1.41 2.17 -12.25
CA VAL A 126 0.48 3.07 -12.97
C VAL A 126 0.86 3.19 -14.45
N ARG A 127 2.15 3.38 -14.75
CA ARG A 127 2.64 3.43 -16.14
C ARG A 127 2.35 2.12 -16.88
N LEU A 128 2.62 0.98 -16.25
CA LEU A 128 2.36 -0.35 -16.79
C LEU A 128 0.86 -0.54 -17.09
N LEU A 129 -0.01 -0.21 -16.14
CA LEU A 129 -1.46 -0.34 -16.34
C LEU A 129 -1.99 0.59 -17.43
N THR A 130 -1.47 1.82 -17.51
CA THR A 130 -1.82 2.75 -18.58
C THR A 130 -1.42 2.21 -19.95
N GLN A 131 -0.24 1.58 -20.06
CA GLN A 131 0.23 0.98 -21.30
C GLN A 131 -0.63 -0.22 -21.72
N TRP A 132 -1.12 -1.01 -20.76
CA TRP A 132 -1.99 -2.16 -21.00
C TRP A 132 -3.39 -1.72 -21.41
N ALA A 133 -3.95 -0.71 -20.74
CA ALA A 133 -5.26 -0.14 -21.04
C ALA A 133 -5.32 0.52 -22.43
N ALA A 134 -4.18 1.00 -22.95
CA ALA A 134 -4.08 1.57 -24.29
C ALA A 134 -4.18 0.52 -25.41
N LEU A 135 -3.97 -0.77 -25.11
CA LEU A 135 -4.03 -1.83 -26.11
C LEU A 135 -5.49 -2.19 -26.44
N PRO A 136 -5.80 -2.44 -27.73
CA PRO A 136 -7.14 -2.85 -28.10
C PRO A 136 -7.47 -4.20 -27.46
N SER A 137 -8.73 -4.35 -27.03
CA SER A 137 -9.24 -5.66 -26.60
C SER A 137 -9.08 -6.63 -27.77
N ARG A 138 -8.57 -7.84 -27.48
CA ARG A 138 -8.62 -8.96 -28.40
C ARG A 138 -10.09 -9.38 -28.51
N GLN A 139 -10.88 -8.65 -29.30
CA GLN A 139 -12.14 -9.18 -29.78
C GLN A 139 -11.80 -10.37 -30.68
N ALA A 140 -12.50 -11.49 -30.47
CA ALA A 140 -12.46 -12.59 -31.40
C ALA A 140 -12.78 -12.03 -32.78
N ALA A 141 -11.81 -12.05 -33.69
CA ALA A 141 -12.02 -11.76 -35.10
C ALA A 141 -13.04 -12.79 -35.60
N GLY A 142 -14.32 -12.40 -35.62
CA GLY A 142 -15.42 -13.33 -35.76
C GLY A 142 -16.77 -12.61 -35.81
N ALA A 143 -16.83 -11.48 -36.51
CA ALA A 143 -18.08 -10.91 -37.00
C ALA A 143 -17.74 -10.10 -38.25
N LEU A 144 -18.34 -10.47 -39.38
CA LEU A 144 -18.21 -9.90 -40.73
C LEU A 144 -17.09 -10.50 -41.61
N ALA A 145 -17.37 -11.67 -42.20
CA ALA A 145 -17.43 -11.88 -43.65
C ALA A 145 -17.63 -13.37 -43.97
#